data_AF-A0A531MK57-F1
#
_entry.id   AF-A0A531MK57-F1
#
_cell.length_a   1.000
_cell.length_b   1.000
_cell.length_c   1.000
_cell.angle_alpha   90.00
_cell.angle_beta   90.00
_cell.angle_gamma   90.00
#
_symmetry.space_group_name_H-M   'P 1'
#
loop_
_entity.id
_entity.type
_entity.pdbx_description
1 polymer ?
#
loop_
_entity_poly.entity_id
_entity_poly.type
_entity_poly.pdbx_seq_one_letter_code
_entity_poly.pdbx_strand_id
1 'polypeptide(L)'
;IRYGASFVKWFAEEARRINGHTIPSPTPDRRIVVLKEPVGVCGIITPWNFPNAMITRKVAPALAAGCTVVIKPSEFTPYSALALGVLAERAGIPTGVINIVTGMPTEIGNEIMANETVRKISFTGSTRVGSLLMRGAADSVKRLSLELGGNAPFIVFDDADLDLAIEGALISKFRNGGQTCVCANRILVQAGVYDTFAAKLTARVNAMTVGPGTQPGVAIGPMINMAAVEKINRHVEDALAKGAEIITERPALPEGPQYVAPLVLTGATHDMQLASEETFGPVAPLFRFETEEEAIALANGTPYGLASYFYTENLKR
;
A
#
# COMPACT_ATOMS: atom_id res chain seq x y z
N ILE A 1 -10.00 0.55 11.69
CA ILE A 1 -10.08 1.69 12.64
C ILE A 1 -8.95 1.69 13.68
N ARG A 2 -8.81 0.67 14.54
CA ARG A 2 -7.70 0.62 15.54
C ARG A 2 -6.31 0.86 14.95
N TYR A 3 -6.04 0.27 13.78
CA TYR A 3 -4.80 0.50 13.04
C TYR A 3 -4.54 1.99 12.73
N GLY A 4 -5.52 2.72 12.18
CA GLY A 4 -5.37 4.16 11.92
C GLY A 4 -5.21 4.99 13.19
N ALA A 5 -5.99 4.68 14.24
CA ALA A 5 -5.88 5.36 15.52
C ALA A 5 -4.50 5.18 16.20
N SER A 6 -3.84 4.05 15.96
CA SER A 6 -2.51 3.79 16.51
C SER A 6 -1.46 4.80 16.04
N PHE A 7 -1.57 5.32 14.81
CA PHE A 7 -0.68 6.38 14.31
C PHE A 7 -0.84 7.67 15.10
N VAL A 8 -2.07 8.07 15.39
CA VAL A 8 -2.35 9.28 16.18
C VAL A 8 -1.74 9.16 17.57
N LYS A 9 -1.94 8.01 18.23
CA LYS A 9 -1.36 7.76 19.56
C LYS A 9 0.17 7.81 19.53
N TRP A 10 0.80 7.16 18.56
CA TRP A 10 2.25 7.13 18.44
C TRP A 10 2.83 8.53 18.20
N PHE A 11 2.28 9.29 17.24
CA PHE A 11 2.80 10.61 16.91
C PHE A 11 2.48 11.69 17.95
N ALA A 12 1.43 11.53 18.75
CA ALA A 12 1.20 12.38 19.92
C ALA A 12 2.36 12.31 20.92
N GLU A 13 2.94 11.12 21.11
CA GLU A 13 4.12 10.95 21.95
C GLU A 13 5.37 11.53 21.29
N GLU A 14 5.55 11.30 19.98
CA GLU A 14 6.70 11.83 19.23
C GLU A 14 6.70 13.35 19.10
N ALA A 15 5.55 14.02 19.19
CA ALA A 15 5.45 15.49 19.19
C ALA A 15 6.33 16.14 20.28
N ARG A 16 6.55 15.45 21.40
CA ARG A 16 7.36 15.93 22.53
C ARG A 16 8.86 15.65 22.36
N ARG A 17 9.27 15.00 21.27
CA ARG A 17 10.64 14.52 21.02
C ARG A 17 11.26 15.08 19.74
N ILE A 18 10.74 16.20 19.24
CA ILE A 18 11.29 16.91 18.07
C ILE A 18 12.53 17.70 18.47
N ASN A 19 13.62 16.97 18.75
CA ASN A 19 14.86 17.54 19.26
C ASN A 19 15.70 18.18 18.13
N GLY A 20 16.22 19.37 18.43
CA GLY A 20 17.33 20.00 17.70
C GLY A 20 18.69 19.41 18.11
N HIS A 21 19.77 19.98 17.58
CA HIS A 21 21.14 19.58 17.91
C HIS A 21 22.04 20.81 18.09
N THR A 22 23.04 20.69 18.95
CA THR A 22 24.18 21.62 18.99
C THR A 22 25.35 20.97 18.27
N ILE A 23 26.00 21.69 17.36
CA ILE A 23 27.15 21.19 16.61
C ILE A 23 28.41 21.87 17.15
N PRO A 24 29.52 21.12 17.40
CA PRO A 24 30.79 21.72 17.75
C PRO A 24 31.19 22.79 16.73
N SER A 25 31.46 23.99 17.21
CA SER A 25 31.88 25.09 16.34
C SER A 25 33.34 24.90 15.93
N PRO A 26 33.68 25.10 14.64
CA PRO A 26 35.08 25.14 14.20
C PRO A 26 35.82 26.39 14.69
N THR A 27 35.11 27.40 15.21
CA THR A 27 35.68 28.63 15.78
C THR A 27 35.21 28.84 17.23
N PRO A 28 36.05 29.41 18.12
CA PRO A 28 35.76 29.50 19.56
C PRO A 28 34.69 30.54 19.93
N ASP A 29 34.35 31.45 19.02
CA ASP A 29 33.47 32.60 19.22
C ASP A 29 32.00 32.34 18.80
N ARG A 30 31.66 31.11 18.40
CA ARG A 30 30.34 30.78 17.86
C ARG A 30 29.76 29.52 18.51
N ARG A 31 28.42 29.47 18.58
CA ARG A 31 27.65 28.27 18.91
C ARG A 31 26.72 27.95 17.74
N ILE A 32 26.82 26.74 17.21
CA ILE A 32 25.96 26.27 16.12
C ILE A 32 24.80 25.48 16.74
N VAL A 33 23.57 25.94 16.51
CA VAL A 33 22.34 25.26 16.93
C VAL A 33 21.51 24.96 15.70
N VAL A 34 21.00 23.74 15.62
CA VAL A 34 20.06 23.27 14.60
C VAL A 34 18.71 23.07 15.27
N LEU A 35 17.71 23.84 14.84
CA LEU A 35 16.32 23.70 15.27
C LEU A 35 15.52 22.93 14.21
N LYS A 36 14.40 22.33 14.63
CA LYS A 36 13.45 21.68 13.74
C LYS A 36 12.11 22.38 13.87
N GLU A 37 11.59 22.87 12.75
CA GLU A 37 10.35 23.64 12.68
C GLU A 37 9.36 23.00 11.70
N PRO A 38 8.05 23.24 11.86
CA PRO A 38 7.05 22.78 10.90
C PRO A 38 7.35 23.30 9.50
N VAL A 39 7.09 22.47 8.49
CA VAL A 39 7.23 22.89 7.08
C VAL A 39 6.16 23.90 6.65
N GLY A 40 5.06 24.00 7.39
CA GLY A 40 3.90 24.85 7.07
C GLY A 40 2.72 24.03 6.55
N VAL A 41 1.94 24.61 5.62
CA VAL A 41 0.71 23.96 5.12
C VAL A 41 1.05 22.73 4.29
N CYS A 42 0.40 21.60 4.63
CA CYS A 42 0.58 20.32 3.95
C CYS A 42 -0.67 19.92 3.15
N GLY A 43 -0.52 19.71 1.85
CA GLY A 43 -1.52 19.04 1.01
C GLY A 43 -1.44 17.52 1.21
N ILE A 44 -2.50 16.90 1.71
CA ILE A 44 -2.56 15.46 2.02
C ILE A 44 -3.54 14.78 1.06
N ILE A 45 -3.02 14.02 0.11
CA ILE A 45 -3.82 13.33 -0.91
C ILE A 45 -3.75 11.82 -0.63
N THR A 46 -4.89 11.17 -0.44
CA THR A 46 -4.96 9.78 0.05
C THR A 46 -5.81 8.86 -0.83
N PRO A 47 -5.46 7.56 -0.91
CA PRO A 47 -6.14 6.58 -1.74
C PRO A 47 -7.38 6.03 -1.03
N TRP A 48 -8.13 5.18 -1.73
CA TRP A 48 -9.39 4.59 -1.27
C TRP A 48 -9.24 3.29 -0.47
N ASN A 49 -8.10 2.61 -0.55
CA ASN A 49 -7.98 1.23 -0.06
C ASN A 49 -7.94 1.11 1.47
N PHE A 50 -7.33 2.08 2.16
CA PHE A 50 -7.37 2.18 3.62
C PHE A 50 -7.67 3.63 4.03
N PRO A 51 -8.88 4.14 3.79
CA PRO A 51 -9.15 5.58 3.73
C PRO A 51 -8.91 6.27 5.08
N ASN A 52 -9.33 5.65 6.19
CA ASN A 52 -9.03 6.14 7.53
C ASN A 52 -7.53 6.05 7.92
N ALA A 53 -6.89 4.93 7.60
CA ALA A 53 -5.51 4.68 8.05
C ALA A 53 -4.49 5.51 7.25
N MET A 54 -4.70 5.72 5.95
CA MET A 54 -3.80 6.52 5.11
C MET A 54 -3.87 8.01 5.47
N ILE A 55 -5.05 8.52 5.86
CA ILE A 55 -5.19 9.88 6.36
C ILE A 55 -4.46 10.03 7.69
N THR A 56 -4.78 9.19 8.68
CA THR A 56 -4.18 9.29 10.02
C THR A 56 -2.66 9.10 10.00
N ARG A 57 -2.13 8.23 9.15
CA ARG A 57 -0.66 8.04 8.97
C ARG A 57 0.06 9.30 8.50
N LYS A 58 -0.62 10.19 7.75
CA LYS A 58 -0.04 11.42 7.21
C LYS A 58 -0.35 12.65 8.07
N VAL A 59 -1.57 12.74 8.60
CA VAL A 59 -2.03 13.87 9.40
C VAL A 59 -1.41 13.84 10.79
N ALA A 60 -1.29 12.67 11.42
CA ALA A 60 -0.71 12.57 12.77
C ALA A 60 0.71 13.15 12.88
N PRO A 61 1.69 12.79 12.01
CA PRO A 61 3.01 13.42 12.05
C PRO A 61 2.99 14.90 11.64
N ALA A 62 2.08 15.33 10.76
CA ALA A 62 1.96 16.74 10.38
C ALA A 62 1.52 17.59 11.58
N LEU A 63 0.50 17.15 12.31
CA LEU A 63 0.04 17.82 13.53
C LEU A 63 1.10 17.80 14.63
N ALA A 64 1.76 16.65 14.84
CA ALA A 64 2.84 16.52 15.80
C ALA A 64 3.99 17.50 15.55
N ALA A 65 4.29 17.77 14.27
CA ALA A 65 5.29 18.76 13.86
C ALA A 65 4.80 20.23 13.96
N GLY A 66 3.51 20.48 14.19
CA GLY A 66 2.90 21.81 14.22
C GLY A 66 2.44 22.34 12.85
N CYS A 67 2.22 21.46 11.87
CA CYS A 67 1.71 21.84 10.55
C CYS A 67 0.17 21.88 10.51
N THR A 68 -0.39 22.66 9.59
CA THR A 68 -1.81 22.57 9.19
C THR A 68 -1.95 21.72 7.93
N VAL A 69 -3.13 21.12 7.72
CA VAL A 69 -3.37 20.18 6.64
C VAL A 69 -4.62 20.51 5.82
N VAL A 70 -4.50 20.31 4.51
CA VAL A 70 -5.63 20.26 3.57
C VAL A 70 -5.68 18.85 3.00
N ILE A 71 -6.71 18.09 3.35
CA ILE A 71 -6.86 16.68 3.05
C ILE A 71 -7.82 16.52 1.87
N LYS A 72 -7.34 15.93 0.78
CA LYS A 72 -8.18 15.42 -0.30
C LYS A 72 -8.22 13.88 -0.23
N PRO A 73 -9.27 13.28 0.35
CA PRO A 73 -9.48 11.84 0.29
C PRO A 73 -9.88 11.42 -1.13
N SER A 74 -9.80 10.12 -1.42
CA SER A 74 -10.40 9.59 -2.64
C SER A 74 -11.91 9.80 -2.64
N GLU A 75 -12.42 10.23 -3.78
CA GLU A 75 -13.83 10.39 -4.12
C GLU A 75 -14.65 9.10 -3.96
N PHE A 76 -14.02 7.93 -4.02
CA PHE A 76 -14.68 6.65 -3.80
C PHE A 76 -14.96 6.33 -2.32
N THR A 77 -14.25 6.96 -1.38
CA THR A 77 -14.33 6.61 0.06
C THR A 77 -14.29 7.83 1.01
N PRO A 78 -15.03 8.93 0.73
CA PRO A 78 -14.88 10.18 1.46
C PRO A 78 -15.42 10.14 2.90
N TYR A 79 -16.40 9.28 3.18
CA TYR A 79 -17.15 9.35 4.45
C TYR A 79 -16.29 9.10 5.69
N SER A 80 -15.31 8.20 5.62
CA SER A 80 -14.41 7.96 6.76
C SER A 80 -13.47 9.14 7.03
N ALA A 81 -13.16 9.95 6.00
CA ALA A 81 -12.41 11.19 6.15
C ALA A 81 -13.24 12.24 6.88
N LEU A 82 -14.50 12.44 6.45
CA LEU A 82 -15.42 13.38 7.10
C LEU A 82 -15.65 13.03 8.57
N ALA A 83 -15.80 11.73 8.88
CA ALA A 83 -15.89 11.27 10.26
C ALA A 83 -14.62 11.59 11.08
N LEU A 84 -13.43 11.50 10.49
CA LEU A 84 -12.19 11.95 11.14
C LEU A 84 -12.19 13.46 11.41
N GLY A 85 -12.75 14.27 10.52
CA GLY A 85 -12.92 15.71 10.73
C GLY A 85 -13.77 16.02 11.97
N VAL A 86 -14.95 15.39 12.07
CA VAL A 86 -15.83 15.51 13.24
C VAL A 86 -15.14 15.06 14.53
N LEU A 87 -14.35 13.98 14.47
CA LEU A 87 -13.58 13.52 15.63
C LEU A 87 -12.47 14.50 16.04
N ALA A 88 -11.83 15.17 15.08
CA ALA A 88 -10.81 16.18 15.37
C ALA A 88 -11.42 17.43 16.02
N GLU A 89 -12.58 17.89 15.56
CA GLU A 89 -13.32 18.98 16.19
C GLU A 89 -13.68 18.64 17.63
N ARG A 90 -14.24 17.44 17.87
CA ARG A 90 -14.56 16.95 19.22
C ARG A 90 -13.34 16.82 20.12
N ALA A 91 -12.18 16.53 19.55
CA ALA A 91 -10.91 16.47 20.27
C ALA A 91 -10.32 17.86 20.60
N GLY A 92 -10.94 18.94 20.11
CA GLY A 92 -10.50 20.31 20.37
C GLY A 92 -9.37 20.80 19.44
N ILE A 93 -9.16 20.17 18.29
CA ILE A 93 -8.22 20.68 17.29
C ILE A 93 -8.73 22.04 16.78
N PRO A 94 -7.90 23.11 16.79
CA PRO A 94 -8.34 24.44 16.39
C PRO A 94 -8.88 24.51 14.96
N THR A 95 -9.85 25.40 14.73
CA THR A 95 -10.42 25.67 13.40
C THR A 95 -9.33 26.04 12.40
N GLY A 96 -9.40 25.48 11.20
CA GLY A 96 -8.44 25.72 10.11
C GLY A 96 -7.17 24.88 10.17
N VAL A 97 -6.91 24.14 11.26
CA VAL A 97 -5.74 23.25 11.35
C VAL A 97 -5.93 21.99 10.50
N ILE A 98 -7.14 21.42 10.47
CA ILE A 98 -7.51 20.29 9.61
C ILE A 98 -8.65 20.72 8.71
N ASN A 99 -8.43 20.63 7.40
CA ASN A 99 -9.43 20.96 6.38
C ASN A 99 -9.60 19.74 5.48
N ILE A 100 -10.83 19.33 5.19
CA ILE A 100 -11.12 18.18 4.33
C ILE A 100 -11.91 18.66 3.12
N VAL A 101 -11.40 18.39 1.92
CA VAL A 101 -12.02 18.79 0.66
C VAL A 101 -12.34 17.54 -0.16
N THR A 102 -13.63 17.26 -0.31
CA THR A 102 -14.13 16.15 -1.14
C THR A 102 -14.53 16.65 -2.52
N GLY A 103 -14.20 15.90 -3.57
CA GLY A 103 -14.52 16.28 -4.94
C GLY A 103 -13.61 15.60 -5.94
N MET A 104 -13.70 16.03 -7.19
CA MET A 104 -12.91 15.46 -8.29
C MET A 104 -11.41 15.72 -8.09
N PRO A 105 -10.54 14.75 -8.40
CA PRO A 105 -9.10 14.83 -8.12
C PRO A 105 -8.36 15.93 -8.89
N THR A 106 -8.73 16.18 -10.13
CA THR A 106 -7.97 17.08 -11.01
C THR A 106 -7.97 18.53 -10.52
N GLU A 107 -9.14 19.12 -10.25
CA GLU A 107 -9.25 20.54 -9.86
C GLU A 107 -8.58 20.79 -8.49
N ILE A 108 -8.90 19.97 -7.49
CA ILE A 108 -8.33 20.09 -6.14
C ILE A 108 -6.81 19.85 -6.17
N GLY A 109 -6.37 18.85 -6.95
CA GLY A 109 -4.94 18.53 -7.09
C GLY A 109 -4.16 19.67 -7.75
N ASN A 110 -4.72 20.29 -8.79
CA ASN A 110 -4.12 21.44 -9.46
C ASN A 110 -3.98 22.63 -8.52
N GLU A 111 -5.01 22.94 -7.73
CA GLU A 111 -4.93 24.00 -6.73
C GLU A 111 -3.86 23.70 -5.67
N ILE A 112 -3.81 22.48 -5.13
CA ILE A 112 -2.76 22.08 -4.16
C ILE A 112 -1.35 22.25 -4.73
N MET A 113 -1.15 21.99 -6.02
CA MET A 113 0.15 22.14 -6.69
C MET A 113 0.49 23.60 -6.99
N ALA A 114 -0.46 24.39 -7.48
CA ALA A 114 -0.26 25.78 -7.86
C ALA A 114 -0.16 26.73 -6.66
N ASN A 115 -0.87 26.45 -5.56
CA ASN A 115 -0.95 27.35 -4.42
C ASN A 115 0.40 27.47 -3.69
N GLU A 116 0.96 28.67 -3.61
CA GLU A 116 2.24 28.92 -2.96
C GLU A 116 2.19 28.73 -1.43
N THR A 117 1.01 28.83 -0.81
CA THR A 117 0.85 28.60 0.64
C THR A 117 1.18 27.15 1.01
N VAL A 118 0.90 26.19 0.13
CA VAL A 118 1.23 24.78 0.33
C VAL A 118 2.75 24.61 0.24
N ARG A 119 3.38 24.13 1.32
CA ARG A 119 4.83 23.91 1.39
C ARG A 119 5.24 22.45 1.24
N LYS A 120 4.30 21.53 1.45
CA LYS A 120 4.51 20.08 1.33
C LYS A 120 3.31 19.38 0.73
N ILE A 121 3.55 18.43 -0.17
CA ILE A 121 2.53 17.48 -0.63
C ILE A 121 2.91 16.08 -0.12
N SER A 122 1.97 15.42 0.55
CA SER A 122 2.06 14.01 0.89
C SER A 122 1.00 13.24 0.12
N PHE A 123 1.44 12.37 -0.76
CA PHE A 123 0.58 11.58 -1.63
C PHE A 123 0.76 10.08 -1.35
N THR A 124 -0.34 9.34 -1.41
CA THR A 124 -0.30 7.89 -1.57
C THR A 124 -1.24 7.49 -2.71
N GLY A 125 -0.77 6.68 -3.64
CA GLY A 125 -1.54 6.24 -4.79
C GLY A 125 -0.67 5.65 -5.89
N SER A 126 -1.07 5.78 -7.15
CA SER A 126 -0.32 5.18 -8.26
C SER A 126 0.92 5.97 -8.63
N THR A 127 1.94 5.28 -9.16
CA THR A 127 3.19 5.90 -9.63
C THR A 127 2.94 6.99 -10.67
N ARG A 128 2.01 6.75 -11.61
CA ARG A 128 1.61 7.73 -12.63
C ARG A 128 1.14 9.05 -12.04
N VAL A 129 0.26 9.01 -11.02
CA VAL A 129 -0.25 10.22 -10.37
C VAL A 129 0.83 10.87 -9.50
N GLY A 130 1.68 10.07 -8.84
CA GLY A 130 2.85 10.56 -8.11
C GLY A 130 3.78 11.40 -9.00
N SER A 131 4.07 10.93 -10.21
CA SER A 131 4.87 11.66 -11.19
C SER A 131 4.22 12.97 -11.65
N LEU A 132 2.90 12.99 -11.83
CA LEU A 132 2.16 14.22 -12.16
C LEU A 132 2.28 15.26 -11.05
N LEU A 133 2.07 14.82 -9.80
CA LEU A 133 2.20 15.67 -8.62
C LEU A 133 3.63 16.19 -8.45
N MET A 134 4.63 15.36 -8.72
CA MET A 134 6.04 15.76 -8.66
C MET A 134 6.37 16.84 -9.68
N ARG A 135 5.84 16.74 -10.91
CA ARG A 135 6.03 17.76 -11.95
C ARG A 135 5.35 19.07 -11.55
N GLY A 136 4.08 19.04 -11.12
CA GLY A 136 3.37 20.26 -10.74
C GLY A 136 3.88 20.90 -9.44
N ALA A 137 4.61 20.14 -8.60
CA ALA A 137 5.27 20.66 -7.42
C ALA A 137 6.61 21.37 -7.69
N ALA A 138 7.16 21.22 -8.91
CA ALA A 138 8.52 21.64 -9.22
C ALA A 138 8.70 23.16 -9.23
N ASP A 139 7.76 23.90 -9.82
CA ASP A 139 7.87 25.36 -10.02
C ASP A 139 8.00 26.14 -8.71
N SER A 140 7.42 25.60 -7.63
CA SER A 140 7.45 26.18 -6.28
C SER A 140 8.29 25.36 -5.30
N VAL A 141 9.03 24.37 -5.80
CA VAL A 141 9.96 23.51 -5.04
C VAL A 141 9.31 22.93 -3.77
N LYS A 142 8.05 22.49 -3.88
CA LYS A 142 7.31 21.94 -2.73
C LYS A 142 7.98 20.65 -2.24
N ARG A 143 8.02 20.44 -0.92
CA ARG A 143 8.52 19.17 -0.36
C ARG A 143 7.56 18.04 -0.70
N LEU A 144 8.07 16.89 -1.12
CA LEU A 144 7.25 15.74 -1.49
C LEU A 144 7.45 14.55 -0.54
N SER A 145 6.38 13.80 -0.29
CA SER A 145 6.45 12.43 0.20
C SER A 145 5.49 11.59 -0.62
N LEU A 146 6.03 10.64 -1.38
CA LEU A 146 5.29 9.83 -2.33
C LEU A 146 5.39 8.36 -1.91
N GLU A 147 4.25 7.77 -1.57
CA GLU A 147 4.10 6.33 -1.34
C GLU A 147 3.31 5.76 -2.52
N LEU A 148 3.99 5.04 -3.41
CA LEU A 148 3.47 4.68 -4.73
C LEU A 148 3.14 3.18 -4.81
N GLY A 149 2.88 2.67 -6.02
CA GLY A 149 2.56 1.26 -6.23
C GLY A 149 3.71 0.33 -5.85
N GLY A 150 3.38 -0.94 -5.58
CA GLY A 150 4.35 -1.99 -5.27
C GLY A 150 4.15 -3.24 -6.11
N ASN A 151 5.18 -4.08 -6.24
CA ASN A 151 5.04 -5.43 -6.77
C ASN A 151 5.83 -6.42 -5.89
N ALA A 152 5.44 -6.48 -4.62
CA ALA A 152 6.25 -7.10 -3.57
C ALA A 152 6.50 -8.59 -3.85
N PRO A 153 7.77 -9.03 -3.83
CA PRO A 153 8.11 -10.44 -3.86
C PRO A 153 7.82 -11.08 -2.49
N PHE A 154 7.41 -12.34 -2.53
CA PHE A 154 7.25 -13.20 -1.36
C PHE A 154 8.00 -14.49 -1.63
N ILE A 155 9.17 -14.65 -1.01
CA ILE A 155 10.14 -15.70 -1.33
C ILE A 155 9.99 -16.85 -0.32
N VAL A 156 9.87 -18.08 -0.82
CA VAL A 156 9.79 -19.29 0.01
C VAL A 156 10.91 -20.23 -0.42
N PHE A 157 11.89 -20.42 0.46
CA PHE A 157 12.98 -21.35 0.26
C PHE A 157 12.58 -22.78 0.65
N ASP A 158 13.35 -23.78 0.20
CA ASP A 158 13.09 -25.20 0.49
C ASP A 158 13.16 -25.53 1.98
N ASP A 159 13.94 -24.76 2.74
CA ASP A 159 14.10 -24.89 4.19
C ASP A 159 13.08 -24.05 4.98
N ALA A 160 12.05 -23.50 4.33
CA ALA A 160 11.02 -22.72 5.01
C ALA A 160 10.00 -23.62 5.73
N ASP A 161 9.53 -23.17 6.90
CA ASP A 161 8.26 -23.65 7.44
C ASP A 161 7.12 -23.24 6.50
N LEU A 162 6.61 -24.22 5.75
CA LEU A 162 5.58 -23.98 4.75
C LEU A 162 4.24 -23.57 5.38
N ASP A 163 3.91 -24.02 6.58
CA ASP A 163 2.64 -23.65 7.21
C ASP A 163 2.67 -22.16 7.63
N LEU A 164 3.80 -21.69 8.17
CA LEU A 164 4.01 -20.27 8.43
C LEU A 164 4.06 -19.43 7.14
N ALA A 165 4.73 -19.92 6.09
CA ALA A 165 4.77 -19.24 4.80
C ALA A 165 3.36 -19.10 4.19
N ILE A 166 2.52 -20.11 4.32
CA ILE A 166 1.13 -20.07 3.85
C ILE A 166 0.31 -19.04 4.64
N GLU A 167 0.38 -19.01 5.97
CA GLU A 167 -0.30 -17.98 6.77
C GLU A 167 0.15 -16.57 6.37
N GLY A 168 1.47 -16.38 6.20
CA GLY A 168 2.04 -15.13 5.72
C GLY A 168 1.51 -14.71 4.35
N ALA A 169 1.47 -15.65 3.40
CA ALA A 169 0.96 -15.41 2.05
C ALA A 169 -0.53 -15.03 2.09
N LEU A 170 -1.35 -15.70 2.91
CA LEU A 170 -2.77 -15.41 3.05
C LEU A 170 -3.03 -14.00 3.59
N ILE A 171 -2.36 -13.65 4.70
CA ILE A 171 -2.48 -12.34 5.35
C ILE A 171 -1.98 -11.22 4.43
N SER A 172 -0.92 -11.48 3.65
CA SER A 172 -0.35 -10.50 2.74
C SER A 172 -1.19 -10.32 1.48
N LYS A 173 -1.53 -11.40 0.78
CA LYS A 173 -2.11 -11.36 -0.57
C LYS A 173 -3.61 -11.10 -0.58
N PHE A 174 -4.36 -11.65 0.36
CA PHE A 174 -5.82 -11.65 0.28
C PHE A 174 -6.49 -10.63 1.21
N ARG A 175 -5.73 -10.00 2.12
CA ARG A 175 -6.22 -8.90 2.93
C ARG A 175 -6.74 -7.76 2.05
N ASN A 176 -7.94 -7.26 2.38
CA ASN A 176 -8.64 -6.24 1.60
C ASN A 176 -8.89 -6.65 0.14
N GLY A 177 -9.03 -7.94 -0.14
CA GLY A 177 -9.17 -8.47 -1.50
C GLY A 177 -7.92 -8.24 -2.36
N GLY A 178 -6.73 -8.14 -1.76
CA GLY A 178 -5.49 -7.87 -2.48
C GLY A 178 -5.30 -6.42 -2.92
N GLN A 179 -6.19 -5.51 -2.50
CA GLN A 179 -6.11 -4.08 -2.79
C GLN A 179 -5.20 -3.34 -1.80
N THR A 180 -3.97 -3.82 -1.64
CA THR A 180 -2.98 -3.26 -0.69
C THR A 180 -1.63 -3.09 -1.38
N CYS A 181 -0.96 -1.95 -1.16
CA CYS A 181 0.31 -1.62 -1.82
C CYS A 181 1.47 -2.56 -1.41
N VAL A 182 1.39 -3.16 -0.21
CA VAL A 182 2.39 -4.12 0.29
C VAL A 182 1.99 -5.59 0.09
N CYS A 183 0.95 -5.88 -0.70
CA CYS A 183 0.54 -7.26 -1.00
C CYS A 183 1.66 -8.04 -1.69
N ALA A 184 1.82 -9.30 -1.32
CA ALA A 184 2.63 -10.30 -2.03
C ALA A 184 2.08 -10.56 -3.44
N ASN A 185 2.52 -9.78 -4.43
CA ASN A 185 2.02 -9.87 -5.80
C ASN A 185 2.82 -10.85 -6.67
N ARG A 186 4.05 -11.18 -6.27
CA ARG A 186 4.89 -12.20 -6.92
C ARG A 186 5.36 -13.20 -5.86
N ILE A 187 4.73 -14.37 -5.81
CA ILE A 187 5.10 -15.40 -4.84
C ILE A 187 6.14 -16.29 -5.51
N LEU A 188 7.39 -16.16 -5.08
CA LEU A 188 8.53 -16.92 -5.59
C LEU A 188 8.72 -18.13 -4.67
N VAL A 189 8.66 -19.34 -5.22
CA VAL A 189 8.76 -20.57 -4.44
C VAL A 189 9.85 -21.45 -5.03
N GLN A 190 10.75 -21.94 -4.17
CA GLN A 190 11.86 -22.78 -4.60
C GLN A 190 11.35 -24.12 -5.13
N ALA A 191 12.04 -24.66 -6.13
CA ALA A 191 11.60 -25.83 -6.88
C ALA A 191 11.31 -27.06 -6.01
N GLY A 192 12.08 -27.30 -4.94
CA GLY A 192 11.91 -28.45 -4.05
C GLY A 192 10.59 -28.45 -3.27
N VAL A 193 10.02 -27.28 -2.99
CA VAL A 193 8.76 -27.13 -2.25
C VAL A 193 7.60 -26.56 -3.06
N TYR A 194 7.81 -26.24 -4.34
CA TYR A 194 6.84 -25.56 -5.22
C TYR A 194 5.45 -26.21 -5.22
N ASP A 195 5.38 -27.51 -5.56
CA ASP A 195 4.10 -28.20 -5.72
C ASP A 195 3.37 -28.36 -4.38
N THR A 196 4.11 -28.64 -3.30
CA THR A 196 3.54 -28.74 -1.94
C THR A 196 2.98 -27.41 -1.46
N PHE A 197 3.72 -26.31 -1.69
CA PHE A 197 3.25 -24.97 -1.36
C PHE A 197 2.01 -24.59 -2.19
N ALA A 198 2.02 -24.86 -3.50
CA ALA A 198 0.90 -24.58 -4.40
C ALA A 198 -0.38 -25.31 -3.97
N ALA A 199 -0.27 -26.58 -3.61
CA ALA A 199 -1.40 -27.38 -3.11
C ALA A 199 -1.94 -26.84 -1.77
N LYS A 200 -1.06 -26.55 -0.81
CA LYS A 200 -1.44 -25.98 0.51
C LYS A 200 -2.11 -24.62 0.36
N LEU A 201 -1.56 -23.72 -0.47
CA LEU A 201 -2.11 -22.39 -0.67
C LEU A 201 -3.49 -22.48 -1.32
N THR A 202 -3.63 -23.31 -2.35
CA THR A 202 -4.89 -23.53 -3.07
C THR A 202 -5.98 -24.05 -2.15
N ALA A 203 -5.68 -25.04 -1.30
CA ALA A 203 -6.66 -25.56 -0.34
C ALA A 203 -7.19 -24.46 0.59
N ARG A 204 -6.31 -23.55 1.03
CA ARG A 204 -6.68 -22.42 1.91
C ARG A 204 -7.45 -21.34 1.18
N VAL A 205 -7.13 -21.09 -0.09
CA VAL A 205 -7.82 -20.12 -0.93
C VAL A 205 -9.22 -20.62 -1.31
N ASN A 206 -9.37 -21.89 -1.66
CA ASN A 206 -10.68 -22.49 -1.97
C ASN A 206 -11.65 -22.46 -0.77
N ALA A 207 -11.12 -22.45 0.47
CA ALA A 207 -11.92 -22.31 1.68
C ALA A 207 -12.41 -20.88 1.96
N MET A 208 -11.97 -19.87 1.18
CA MET A 208 -12.37 -18.48 1.39
C MET A 208 -13.78 -18.21 0.88
N THR A 209 -14.58 -17.51 1.69
CA THR A 209 -15.89 -17.01 1.26
C THR A 209 -15.77 -15.62 0.65
N VAL A 210 -16.34 -15.45 -0.54
CA VAL A 210 -16.53 -14.15 -1.20
C VAL A 210 -17.91 -13.62 -0.88
N GLY A 211 -18.03 -12.37 -0.45
CA GLY A 211 -19.31 -11.84 0.02
C GLY A 211 -19.31 -10.37 0.42
N PRO A 212 -20.46 -9.84 0.87
CA PRO A 212 -20.54 -8.51 1.46
C PRO A 212 -19.68 -8.43 2.74
N GLY A 213 -18.81 -7.43 2.83
CA GLY A 213 -17.89 -7.25 3.97
C GLY A 213 -18.56 -6.96 5.33
N THR A 214 -19.88 -6.80 5.35
CA THR A 214 -20.69 -6.69 6.57
C THR A 214 -21.13 -8.05 7.13
N GLN A 215 -20.98 -9.13 6.37
CA GLN A 215 -21.38 -10.47 6.79
C GLN A 215 -20.24 -11.19 7.54
N PRO A 216 -20.54 -11.87 8.67
CA PRO A 216 -19.54 -12.69 9.37
C PRO A 216 -18.98 -13.80 8.48
N GLY A 217 -17.68 -14.08 8.62
CA GLY A 217 -17.02 -15.18 7.90
C GLY A 217 -16.61 -14.88 6.45
N VAL A 218 -17.02 -13.73 5.89
CA VAL A 218 -16.55 -13.30 4.57
C VAL A 218 -15.06 -12.95 4.61
N ALA A 219 -14.27 -13.60 3.76
CA ALA A 219 -12.84 -13.36 3.63
C ALA A 219 -12.52 -12.32 2.55
N ILE A 220 -13.24 -12.35 1.43
CA ILE A 220 -13.02 -11.46 0.28
C ILE A 220 -14.27 -10.61 0.02
N GLY A 221 -14.11 -9.29 0.10
CA GLY A 221 -15.14 -8.32 -0.26
C GLY A 221 -15.11 -7.92 -1.74
N PRO A 222 -15.99 -7.00 -2.17
CA PRO A 222 -15.98 -6.48 -3.53
C PRO A 222 -14.72 -5.63 -3.80
N MET A 223 -14.32 -5.57 -5.07
CA MET A 223 -13.33 -4.62 -5.57
C MET A 223 -13.93 -3.22 -5.58
N ILE A 224 -13.09 -2.19 -5.47
CA ILE A 224 -13.54 -0.80 -5.30
C ILE A 224 -14.42 -0.28 -6.45
N ASN A 225 -14.14 -0.70 -7.70
CA ASN A 225 -14.84 -0.29 -8.90
C ASN A 225 -14.59 -1.28 -10.06
N MET A 226 -15.28 -1.08 -11.18
CA MET A 226 -15.15 -1.94 -12.37
C MET A 226 -13.76 -1.87 -13.03
N ALA A 227 -13.11 -0.70 -13.04
CA ALA A 227 -11.76 -0.58 -13.58
C ALA A 227 -10.74 -1.48 -12.85
N ALA A 228 -10.92 -1.70 -11.54
CA ALA A 228 -10.12 -2.66 -10.79
C ALA A 228 -10.41 -4.11 -11.23
N VAL A 229 -11.68 -4.47 -11.41
CA VAL A 229 -12.10 -5.79 -11.92
C VAL A 229 -11.51 -6.05 -13.31
N GLU A 230 -11.65 -5.11 -14.23
CA GLU A 230 -11.13 -5.18 -15.60
C GLU A 230 -9.61 -5.35 -15.62
N LYS A 231 -8.88 -4.63 -14.76
CA LYS A 231 -7.43 -4.79 -14.62
C LYS A 231 -7.07 -6.20 -14.16
N ILE A 232 -7.77 -6.71 -13.15
CA ILE A 232 -7.53 -8.06 -12.63
C ILE A 232 -7.76 -9.10 -13.74
N ASN A 233 -8.90 -9.02 -14.43
CA ASN A 233 -9.22 -9.94 -15.52
C ASN A 233 -8.18 -9.89 -16.64
N ARG A 234 -7.75 -8.69 -17.06
CA ARG A 234 -6.70 -8.52 -18.07
C ARG A 234 -5.40 -9.24 -17.68
N HIS A 235 -4.98 -9.11 -16.43
CA HIS A 235 -3.75 -9.77 -15.95
C HIS A 235 -3.89 -11.30 -15.91
N VAL A 236 -5.06 -11.80 -15.51
CA VAL A 236 -5.34 -13.25 -15.49
C VAL A 236 -5.39 -13.80 -16.92
N GLU A 237 -6.09 -13.13 -17.83
CA GLU A 237 -6.19 -13.52 -19.24
C GLU A 237 -4.82 -13.52 -19.93
N ASP A 238 -3.99 -12.50 -19.70
CA ASP A 238 -2.61 -12.43 -20.21
C ASP A 238 -1.76 -13.60 -19.69
N ALA A 239 -1.87 -13.93 -18.40
CA ALA A 239 -1.14 -15.03 -17.79
C ALA A 239 -1.57 -16.39 -18.39
N LEU A 240 -2.88 -16.64 -18.51
CA LEU A 240 -3.42 -17.85 -19.12
C LEU A 240 -3.00 -18.00 -20.59
N ALA A 241 -3.05 -16.91 -21.36
CA ALA A 241 -2.61 -16.90 -22.76
C ALA A 241 -1.11 -17.22 -22.93
N LYS A 242 -0.31 -17.02 -21.88
CA LYS A 242 1.13 -17.29 -21.82
C LYS A 242 1.48 -18.58 -21.07
N GLY A 243 0.49 -19.43 -20.78
CA GLY A 243 0.69 -20.77 -20.22
C GLY A 243 0.62 -20.88 -18.70
N ALA A 244 0.20 -19.84 -17.98
CA ALA A 244 -0.19 -20.02 -16.58
C ALA A 244 -1.47 -20.84 -16.46
N GLU A 245 -1.67 -21.48 -15.32
CA GLU A 245 -2.86 -22.27 -15.02
C GLU A 245 -3.52 -21.80 -13.73
N ILE A 246 -4.85 -21.73 -13.72
CA ILE A 246 -5.61 -21.53 -12.48
C ILE A 246 -5.77 -22.89 -11.79
N ILE A 247 -5.28 -23.00 -10.56
CA ILE A 247 -5.37 -24.24 -9.78
C ILE A 247 -6.42 -24.17 -8.65
N THR A 248 -7.00 -22.99 -8.40
CA THR A 248 -8.14 -22.82 -7.49
C THR A 248 -9.46 -23.18 -8.14
N GLU A 249 -10.41 -23.61 -7.31
CA GLU A 249 -11.80 -23.74 -7.71
C GLU A 249 -12.42 -22.35 -7.92
N ARG A 250 -13.43 -22.26 -8.79
CA ARG A 250 -14.18 -21.01 -8.97
C ARG A 250 -15.34 -20.98 -7.96
N PRO A 251 -15.25 -20.20 -6.86
CA PRO A 251 -16.36 -20.08 -5.94
C PRO A 251 -17.57 -19.42 -6.62
N ALA A 252 -18.77 -19.75 -6.15
CA ALA A 252 -19.95 -18.98 -6.51
C ALA A 252 -19.75 -17.54 -6.04
N LEU A 253 -19.89 -16.58 -6.95
CA LEU A 253 -19.78 -15.17 -6.63
C LEU A 253 -21.16 -14.62 -6.23
N PRO A 254 -21.21 -13.69 -5.26
CA PRO A 254 -22.43 -12.95 -4.97
C PRO A 254 -22.92 -12.17 -6.19
N GLU A 255 -24.19 -11.77 -6.15
CA GLU A 255 -24.74 -10.86 -7.16
C GLU A 255 -23.99 -9.52 -7.16
N GLY A 256 -23.55 -9.09 -8.34
CA GLY A 256 -22.89 -7.80 -8.54
C GLY A 256 -21.57 -7.92 -9.32
N PRO A 257 -21.23 -6.93 -10.16
CA PRO A 257 -20.12 -7.02 -11.09
C PRO A 257 -18.74 -6.76 -10.45
N GLN A 258 -18.71 -6.37 -9.17
CA GLN A 258 -17.48 -5.98 -8.46
C GLN A 258 -16.83 -7.13 -7.68
N TYR A 259 -17.42 -8.32 -7.66
CA TYR A 259 -16.85 -9.48 -6.99
C TYR A 259 -15.88 -10.21 -7.91
N VAL A 260 -14.71 -10.55 -7.37
CA VAL A 260 -13.67 -11.30 -8.07
C VAL A 260 -13.28 -12.50 -7.20
N ALA A 261 -13.22 -13.68 -7.81
CA ALA A 261 -12.77 -14.89 -7.13
C ALA A 261 -11.29 -14.75 -6.73
N PRO A 262 -10.89 -15.19 -5.53
CA PRO A 262 -9.49 -15.32 -5.21
C PRO A 262 -8.86 -16.46 -6.03
N LEU A 263 -7.72 -16.21 -6.67
CA LEU A 263 -7.08 -17.15 -7.58
C LEU A 263 -5.65 -17.45 -7.16
N VAL A 264 -5.24 -18.71 -7.34
CA VAL A 264 -3.83 -19.13 -7.36
C VAL A 264 -3.48 -19.54 -8.78
N LEU A 265 -2.38 -18.98 -9.31
CA LEU A 265 -1.87 -19.29 -10.63
C LEU A 265 -0.53 -20.01 -10.53
N THR A 266 -0.38 -21.17 -11.17
CA THR A 266 0.91 -21.83 -11.38
C THR A 266 1.48 -21.47 -12.75
N GLY A 267 2.78 -21.74 -12.94
CA GLY A 267 3.45 -21.49 -14.22
C GLY A 267 3.66 -20.00 -14.52
N ALA A 268 3.65 -19.13 -13.51
CA ALA A 268 3.87 -17.71 -13.72
C ALA A 268 5.30 -17.42 -14.19
N THR A 269 5.45 -16.60 -15.23
CA THR A 269 6.76 -16.22 -15.81
C THR A 269 6.92 -14.71 -15.91
N HIS A 270 8.15 -14.25 -16.13
CA HIS A 270 8.48 -12.82 -16.26
C HIS A 270 7.82 -12.13 -17.47
N ASP A 271 7.42 -12.90 -18.47
CA ASP A 271 6.75 -12.40 -19.68
C ASP A 271 5.28 -11.99 -19.43
N MET A 272 4.70 -12.40 -18.29
CA MET A 272 3.30 -12.11 -17.95
C MET A 272 3.17 -10.70 -17.35
N GLN A 273 2.07 -10.00 -17.67
CA GLN A 273 1.82 -8.63 -17.17
C GLN A 273 1.87 -8.55 -15.65
N LEU A 274 1.34 -9.56 -14.95
CA LEU A 274 1.37 -9.64 -13.49
C LEU A 274 2.79 -9.69 -12.87
N ALA A 275 3.83 -9.98 -13.66
CA ALA A 275 5.22 -9.97 -13.20
C ALA A 275 5.80 -8.55 -13.16
N SER A 276 5.31 -7.65 -14.01
CA SER A 276 5.83 -6.27 -14.15
C SER A 276 4.82 -5.19 -13.73
N GLU A 277 3.53 -5.51 -13.61
CA GLU A 277 2.47 -4.61 -13.19
C GLU A 277 1.84 -5.04 -11.85
N GLU A 278 1.51 -4.06 -11.01
CA GLU A 278 0.76 -4.29 -9.77
C GLU A 278 -0.70 -4.68 -10.07
N THR A 279 -1.07 -5.95 -9.88
CA THR A 279 -2.46 -6.42 -10.12
C THR A 279 -3.49 -5.75 -9.21
N PHE A 280 -3.15 -5.54 -7.94
CA PHE A 280 -4.02 -4.89 -6.93
C PHE A 280 -5.39 -5.57 -6.74
N GLY A 281 -5.40 -6.90 -6.77
CA GLY A 281 -6.58 -7.73 -6.58
C GLY A 281 -6.21 -9.12 -6.05
N PRO A 282 -7.18 -10.03 -5.84
CA PRO A 282 -6.98 -11.27 -5.10
C PRO A 282 -6.39 -12.40 -5.98
N VAL A 283 -5.29 -12.12 -6.68
CA VAL A 283 -4.59 -13.07 -7.56
C VAL A 283 -3.18 -13.36 -7.02
N ALA A 284 -2.87 -14.63 -6.80
CA ALA A 284 -1.62 -15.15 -6.24
C ALA A 284 -0.84 -15.95 -7.29
N PRO A 285 -0.03 -15.30 -8.15
CA PRO A 285 0.83 -16.00 -9.11
C PRO A 285 2.06 -16.59 -8.43
N LEU A 286 2.33 -17.86 -8.72
CA LEU A 286 3.46 -18.64 -8.22
C LEU A 286 4.55 -18.77 -9.29
N PHE A 287 5.69 -18.15 -9.02
CA PHE A 287 6.91 -18.22 -9.84
C PHE A 287 7.86 -19.23 -9.23
N ARG A 288 8.44 -20.10 -10.05
CA ARG A 288 9.45 -21.06 -9.60
C ARG A 288 10.84 -20.45 -9.69
N PHE A 289 11.71 -20.79 -8.75
CA PHE A 289 13.15 -20.55 -8.82
C PHE A 289 13.93 -21.75 -8.31
N GLU A 290 15.18 -21.90 -8.74
CA GLU A 290 16.08 -23.00 -8.38
C GLU A 290 17.10 -22.56 -7.33
N THR A 291 17.71 -21.39 -7.52
CA THR A 291 18.78 -20.89 -6.63
C THR A 291 18.42 -19.58 -5.95
N GLU A 292 19.15 -19.26 -4.89
CA GLU A 292 18.99 -18.01 -4.16
C GLU A 292 19.29 -16.78 -5.01
N GLU A 293 20.33 -16.86 -5.84
CA GLU A 293 20.70 -15.79 -6.76
C GLU A 293 19.57 -15.51 -7.76
N GLU A 294 18.92 -16.56 -8.25
CA GLU A 294 17.75 -16.44 -9.11
C GLU A 294 16.57 -15.79 -8.37
N ALA A 295 16.28 -16.21 -7.13
CA ALA A 295 15.23 -15.59 -6.32
C ALA A 295 15.46 -14.09 -6.12
N ILE A 296 16.69 -13.69 -5.83
CA ILE A 296 17.08 -12.27 -5.66
C ILE A 296 16.94 -11.52 -6.99
N ALA A 297 17.38 -12.10 -8.10
CA ALA A 297 17.26 -11.50 -9.42
C ALA A 297 15.78 -11.29 -9.81
N LEU A 298 14.94 -12.30 -9.61
CA LEU A 298 13.49 -12.21 -9.84
C LEU A 298 12.85 -11.16 -8.93
N ALA A 299 13.17 -11.16 -7.63
CA ALA A 299 12.66 -10.20 -6.67
C ALA A 299 12.98 -8.75 -7.07
N ASN A 300 14.21 -8.49 -7.53
CA ASN A 300 14.66 -7.15 -7.93
C ASN A 300 14.36 -6.79 -9.39
N GLY A 301 13.88 -7.74 -10.21
CA GLY A 301 13.55 -7.57 -11.62
C GLY A 301 12.29 -6.73 -11.89
N THR A 302 12.07 -5.66 -11.13
CA THR A 302 10.88 -4.81 -11.21
C THR A 302 11.24 -3.34 -10.91
N PRO A 303 10.56 -2.35 -11.50
CA PRO A 303 10.81 -0.94 -11.17
C PRO A 303 10.25 -0.50 -9.80
N TYR A 304 9.56 -1.38 -9.08
CA TYR A 304 8.99 -1.11 -7.76
C TYR A 304 9.94 -1.49 -6.62
N GLY A 305 9.73 -0.91 -5.43
CA GLY A 305 10.54 -1.21 -4.24
C GLY A 305 9.88 -0.71 -2.96
N LEU A 306 8.82 -1.40 -2.52
CA LEU A 306 8.01 -0.98 -1.38
C LEU A 306 8.05 -1.96 -0.20
N ALA A 307 7.84 -3.25 -0.48
CA ALA A 307 7.89 -4.32 0.51
C ALA A 307 8.48 -5.58 -0.12
N SER A 308 9.04 -6.45 0.73
CA SER A 308 9.53 -7.78 0.38
C SER A 308 9.31 -8.69 1.59
N TYR A 309 9.05 -9.96 1.33
CA TYR A 309 8.89 -10.99 2.35
C TYR A 309 9.72 -12.21 1.95
N PHE A 310 10.30 -12.90 2.93
CA PHE A 310 10.99 -14.16 2.69
C PHE A 310 10.82 -15.11 3.87
N TYR A 311 10.84 -16.41 3.59
CA TYR A 311 10.71 -17.49 4.57
C TYR A 311 11.85 -18.49 4.36
N THR A 312 12.60 -18.75 5.44
CA THR A 312 13.72 -19.70 5.52
C THR A 312 13.96 -20.01 7.00
N GLU A 313 14.41 -21.21 7.33
CA GLU A 313 14.92 -21.54 8.68
C GLU A 313 16.42 -21.27 8.84
N ASN A 314 17.13 -20.96 7.75
CA ASN A 314 18.57 -20.72 7.78
C ASN A 314 18.90 -19.24 7.98
N LEU A 315 19.28 -18.87 9.21
CA LEU A 315 19.67 -17.50 9.56
C LEU A 315 20.89 -16.95 8.79
N LYS A 316 21.76 -17.82 8.24
CA LYS A 316 22.94 -17.38 7.48
C LYS A 316 22.60 -16.94 6.05
N ARG A 317 21.39 -17.24 5.59
CA ARG A 317 20.86 -16.79 4.31
C ARG A 317 20.47 -15.32 4.40
#